data_AF-A0A1S2R4C1-F1
#
_entry.id   AF-A0A1S2R4C1-F1
#
_cell.length_a   1.000
_cell.length_b   1.000
_cell.length_c   1.000
_cell.angle_alpha   90.00
_cell.angle_beta   90.00
_cell.angle_gamma   90.00
#
_symmetry.space_group_name_H-M   'P 1'
#
loop_
_entity.id
_entity.type
_entity.pdbx_description
1 polymer ?
#
loop_
_entity_poly.entity_id
_entity_poly.type
_entity_poly.pdbx_seq_one_letter_code
_entity_poly.pdbx_strand_id
1 'polypeptide(L)'
;MFERATQDAQLINDLMQAINGEYSAIACYRQIAKNAPSEKQRNRILEIRKDEKRHLNIFSSIYTQLTGKRPEPKILEACPVSYKKGLEFAIEDEQNTVDFYNEIADKAQTPYIREQFLRAARDEQNHAVWFLYFLTKRL
;
A
#
# COMPACT_ATOMS: atom_id res chain seq x y z
N MET A 1 -21.62 16.54 17.25
CA MET A 1 -20.63 15.95 18.21
C MET A 1 -20.54 14.43 18.03
N PHE A 2 -21.67 13.71 17.95
CA PHE A 2 -21.69 12.26 17.67
C PHE A 2 -21.07 11.87 16.30
N GLU A 3 -21.38 12.61 15.24
CA GLU A 3 -20.93 12.33 13.86
C GLU A 3 -19.40 12.41 13.68
N ARG A 4 -18.74 13.28 14.45
CA ARG A 4 -17.28 13.43 14.46
C ARG A 4 -16.59 12.24 15.11
N ALA A 5 -17.11 11.76 16.24
CA ALA A 5 -16.55 10.61 16.95
C ALA A 5 -16.66 9.31 16.13
N THR A 6 -17.75 9.14 15.37
CA THR A 6 -17.92 7.98 14.47
C THR A 6 -16.99 8.02 13.26
N GLN A 7 -16.74 9.21 12.70
CA GLN A 7 -15.81 9.38 11.58
C GLN A 7 -14.35 9.17 12.01
N ASP A 8 -13.96 9.65 13.19
CA ASP A 8 -12.61 9.41 13.74
C ASP A 8 -12.38 7.91 13.98
N ALA A 9 -13.39 7.17 14.46
CA ALA A 9 -13.30 5.72 14.66
C ALA A 9 -13.16 4.96 13.32
N GLN A 10 -13.89 5.36 12.28
CA GLN A 10 -13.76 4.76 10.95
C GLN A 10 -12.37 5.00 10.36
N LEU A 11 -11.87 6.24 10.42
CA LEU A 11 -10.53 6.57 9.92
C LEU A 11 -9.43 5.78 10.63
N ILE A 12 -9.55 5.55 11.94
CA ILE A 12 -8.59 4.72 12.70
C ILE A 12 -8.58 3.28 12.17
N ASN A 13 -9.74 2.70 11.87
CA ASN A 13 -9.84 1.36 11.28
C ASN A 13 -9.24 1.32 9.87
N ASP A 14 -9.58 2.31 9.04
CA ASP A 14 -9.08 2.43 7.67
C ASP A 14 -7.55 2.58 7.65
N LEU A 15 -6.98 3.38 8.57
CA LEU A 15 -5.54 3.51 8.76
C LEU A 15 -4.91 2.18 9.15
N MET A 16 -5.53 1.43 10.07
CA MET A 16 -4.99 0.12 10.46
C MET A 16 -5.01 -0.87 9.30
N GLN A 17 -6.05 -0.83 8.46
CA GLN A 17 -6.12 -1.63 7.24
C GLN A 17 -5.05 -1.21 6.23
N ALA A 18 -4.88 0.09 5.97
CA ALA A 18 -3.81 0.60 5.10
C ALA A 18 -2.42 0.18 5.60
N ILE A 19 -2.15 0.34 6.90
CA ILE A 19 -0.90 -0.08 7.55
C ILE A 19 -0.63 -1.58 7.35
N ASN A 20 -1.64 -2.43 7.47
CA ASN A 20 -1.49 -3.87 7.21
C ASN A 20 -1.25 -4.18 5.73
N GLY A 21 -1.92 -3.47 4.82
CA GLY A 21 -1.72 -3.56 3.37
C GLY A 21 -0.28 -3.24 3.01
N GLU A 22 0.19 -2.05 3.38
CA GLU A 22 1.57 -1.61 3.13
C GLU A 22 2.61 -2.57 3.71
N TYR A 23 2.38 -3.07 4.93
CA TYR A 23 3.28 -4.03 5.55
C TYR A 23 3.34 -5.36 4.78
N SER A 24 2.19 -5.84 4.28
CA SER A 24 2.09 -7.03 3.44
C SER A 24 2.79 -6.82 2.09
N ALA A 25 2.58 -5.66 1.44
CA ALA A 25 3.22 -5.29 0.18
C ALA A 25 4.76 -5.21 0.30
N ILE A 26 5.29 -4.61 1.38
CA ILE A 26 6.74 -4.56 1.66
C ILE A 26 7.36 -5.96 1.73
N ALA A 27 6.64 -6.91 2.36
CA ALA A 27 7.07 -8.30 2.45
C ALA A 27 6.98 -8.99 1.08
N CYS A 28 5.87 -8.80 0.36
CA CYS A 28 5.66 -9.40 -0.95
C CYS A 28 6.69 -8.91 -1.98
N TYR A 29 6.92 -7.61 -2.07
CA TYR A 29 7.79 -7.04 -3.10
C TYR A 29 9.26 -7.37 -2.86
N ARG A 30 9.65 -7.66 -1.61
CA ARG A 30 10.95 -8.26 -1.31
C ARG A 30 11.09 -9.64 -1.97
N GLN A 31 10.03 -10.45 -1.91
CA GLN A 31 10.00 -11.79 -2.48
C GLN A 31 9.95 -11.76 -4.00
N ILE A 32 9.13 -10.90 -4.61
CA ILE A 32 9.08 -10.72 -6.06
C ILE A 32 10.45 -10.25 -6.57
N ALA A 33 11.08 -9.26 -5.92
CA ALA A 33 12.42 -8.77 -6.29
C ALA A 33 13.49 -9.86 -6.21
N LYS A 34 13.41 -10.77 -5.23
CA LYS A 34 14.34 -11.91 -5.11
C LYS A 34 14.26 -12.86 -6.31
N ASN A 35 13.06 -13.03 -6.86
CA ASN A 35 12.78 -13.94 -7.97
C ASN A 35 12.76 -13.25 -9.34
N ALA A 36 13.16 -11.98 -9.41
CA ALA A 36 13.16 -11.22 -10.65
C ALA A 36 14.21 -11.76 -11.65
N PRO A 37 13.87 -11.83 -12.96
CA PRO A 37 14.72 -12.44 -13.99
C PRO A 37 15.84 -11.51 -14.48
N SER A 38 15.79 -10.23 -14.11
CA SER A 38 16.76 -9.24 -14.55
C SER A 38 16.97 -8.20 -13.45
N GLU A 39 18.17 -7.63 -13.45
CA GLU A 39 18.54 -6.58 -12.50
C GLU A 39 17.63 -5.34 -12.65
N LYS A 40 17.25 -4.99 -13.88
CA LYS A 40 16.33 -3.88 -14.16
C LYS A 40 14.97 -4.07 -13.46
N GLN A 41 14.38 -5.27 -13.57
CA GLN A 41 13.11 -5.58 -12.93
C GLN A 41 13.27 -5.60 -11.40
N ARG A 42 14.33 -6.26 -10.91
CA ARG A 42 14.66 -6.29 -9.47
C ARG A 42 14.77 -4.89 -8.88
N ASN A 43 15.56 -4.02 -9.51
CA ASN A 43 15.82 -2.68 -9.00
C ASN A 43 14.54 -1.83 -9.01
N ARG A 44 13.71 -1.92 -10.06
CA ARG A 44 12.41 -1.24 -10.08
C ARG A 44 11.48 -1.69 -8.96
N ILE A 45 11.37 -3.01 -8.73
CA ILE A 45 10.54 -3.56 -7.64
C ILE A 45 11.07 -3.13 -6.26
N LEU A 46 12.40 -2.99 -6.11
CA LEU A 46 12.98 -2.49 -4.87
C LEU A 46 12.72 -1.00 -4.63
N GLU A 47 12.59 -0.19 -5.67
CA GLU A 47 12.13 1.20 -5.55
C GLU A 47 10.64 1.27 -5.18
N ILE A 48 9.77 0.47 -5.82
CA ILE A 48 8.34 0.36 -5.42
C ILE A 48 8.23 -0.02 -3.94
N ARG A 49 8.96 -1.06 -3.51
CA ARG A 49 9.04 -1.45 -2.10
C ARG A 49 9.51 -0.33 -1.15
N LYS A 50 10.30 0.63 -1.63
CA LYS A 50 10.75 1.77 -0.83
C LYS A 50 9.63 2.80 -0.68
N ASP A 51 8.79 2.94 -1.70
CA ASP A 51 7.57 3.74 -1.66
C ASP A 51 6.58 3.17 -0.64
N GLU A 52 6.35 1.85 -0.61
CA GLU A 52 5.48 1.24 0.42
C GLU A 52 5.97 1.46 1.85
N LYS A 53 7.29 1.44 2.06
CA LYS A 53 7.86 1.77 3.37
C LYS A 53 7.58 3.22 3.76
N ARG A 54 7.59 4.14 2.80
CA ARG A 54 7.25 5.54 3.03
C ARG A 54 5.77 5.65 3.40
N HIS A 55 4.88 4.99 2.66
CA HIS A 55 3.45 4.95 2.94
C HIS A 55 3.15 4.39 4.33
N LEU A 56 3.72 3.22 4.66
CA LEU A 56 3.62 2.61 5.99
C LEU A 56 4.03 3.57 7.12
N ASN A 57 5.16 4.28 6.96
CA ASN A 57 5.64 5.22 7.97
C ASN A 57 4.71 6.41 8.14
N ILE A 58 4.18 6.95 7.03
CA ILE A 58 3.23 8.07 7.04
C ILE A 58 1.94 7.64 7.74
N PHE A 59 1.32 6.54 7.33
CA PHE A 59 0.07 6.06 7.92
C PHE A 59 0.24 5.68 9.39
N SER A 60 1.36 5.04 9.75
CA SER A 60 1.68 4.73 11.15
C SER A 60 1.83 5.99 12.01
N SER A 61 2.39 7.06 11.45
CA SER A 61 2.52 8.35 12.14
C SER A 61 1.15 8.98 12.37
N ILE A 62 0.28 8.99 11.36
CA ILE A 62 -1.10 9.49 11.47
C ILE A 62 -1.88 8.69 12.51
N TYR A 63 -1.83 7.35 12.43
CA TYR A 63 -2.47 6.46 13.40
C TYR A 63 -1.99 6.74 14.83
N THR A 64 -0.67 6.91 15.03
CA THR A 64 -0.10 7.20 16.34
C THR A 64 -0.55 8.56 16.87
N GLN A 65 -0.65 9.58 16.01
CA GLN A 65 -1.14 10.90 16.39
C GLN A 65 -2.61 10.88 16.82
N LEU A 66 -3.46 10.06 16.16
CA LEU A 66 -4.88 9.96 16.48
C LEU A 66 -5.16 9.09 17.72
N THR A 67 -4.40 8.02 17.93
CA THR A 67 -4.70 7.01 18.95
C THR A 67 -3.79 7.08 20.18
N GLY A 68 -2.66 7.78 20.09
CA GLY A 68 -1.59 7.77 21.10
C GLY A 68 -0.82 6.45 21.18
N LYS A 69 -1.08 5.48 20.29
CA LYS A 69 -0.47 4.15 20.28
C LYS A 69 0.20 3.86 18.95
N ARG A 70 1.33 3.16 18.99
CA ARG A 70 1.95 2.65 17.76
C ARG A 70 1.09 1.51 17.20
N PRO A 71 0.93 1.40 15.87
CA PRO A 71 0.23 0.27 15.26
C PRO A 71 1.08 -1.01 15.37
N GLU A 72 0.39 -2.16 15.38
CA GLU A 72 1.00 -3.48 15.32
C GLU A 72 0.60 -4.17 14.00
N PRO A 73 1.30 -3.90 12.89
CA PRO A 73 0.93 -4.39 11.58
C PRO A 73 0.99 -5.93 11.50
N LYS A 74 0.09 -6.50 10.71
CA LYS A 74 -0.01 -7.94 10.46
C LYS A 74 -0.03 -8.20 8.96
N ILE A 75 0.61 -9.30 8.56
CA ILE A 75 0.48 -9.81 7.20
C ILE A 75 -0.90 -10.46 7.09
N LEU A 76 -1.76 -9.93 6.22
CA LEU A 76 -3.12 -10.43 6.03
C LEU A 76 -3.16 -11.56 4.99
N GLU A 77 -2.33 -11.45 3.95
CA GLU A 77 -2.27 -12.42 2.87
C GLU A 77 -0.82 -12.75 2.49
N ALA A 78 -0.59 -14.02 2.15
CA ALA A 78 0.74 -14.51 1.80
C ALA A 78 1.04 -14.25 0.32
N CYS A 79 2.18 -13.60 0.06
CA CYS A 79 2.67 -13.37 -1.29
C CYS A 79 2.99 -14.68 -2.03
N PRO A 80 2.51 -14.88 -3.27
CA PRO A 80 2.86 -16.07 -4.05
C PRO A 80 4.37 -16.21 -4.31
N VAL A 81 4.87 -17.45 -4.31
CA VAL A 81 6.31 -17.72 -4.43
C VAL A 81 6.85 -17.47 -5.85
N SER A 82 6.10 -17.86 -6.87
CA SER A 82 6.55 -17.70 -8.25
C SER A 82 6.52 -16.23 -8.67
N TYR A 83 7.55 -15.77 -9.38
CA TYR A 83 7.62 -14.39 -9.87
C TYR A 83 6.35 -13.96 -10.63
N LYS A 84 5.85 -14.80 -11.55
CA LYS A 84 4.64 -14.49 -12.34
C LYS A 84 3.40 -14.29 -11.45
N LYS A 85 3.07 -15.26 -10.59
CA LYS A 85 1.93 -15.12 -9.67
C LYS A 85 2.11 -13.98 -8.67
N GLY A 86 3.34 -13.67 -8.29
CA GLY A 86 3.63 -12.52 -7.44
C GLY A 86 3.33 -11.20 -8.15
N LEU A 87 3.65 -11.08 -9.45
CA LEU A 87 3.25 -9.92 -10.25
C LEU A 87 1.73 -9.82 -10.41
N GLU A 88 1.05 -10.93 -10.71
CA GLU A 88 -0.42 -10.97 -10.84
C GLU A 88 -1.08 -10.51 -9.53
N PHE A 89 -0.65 -11.08 -8.42
CA PHE A 89 -1.09 -10.68 -7.08
C PHE A 89 -0.86 -9.20 -6.80
N ALA A 90 0.36 -8.70 -7.05
CA ALA A 90 0.70 -7.30 -6.82
C ALA A 90 -0.15 -6.34 -7.68
N ILE A 91 -0.47 -6.69 -8.93
CA ILE A 91 -1.34 -5.83 -9.75
C ILE A 91 -2.72 -5.69 -9.13
N GLU A 92 -3.34 -6.79 -8.70
CA GLU A 92 -4.67 -6.76 -8.09
C GLU A 92 -4.65 -6.03 -6.74
N ASP A 93 -3.62 -6.29 -5.91
CA ASP A 93 -3.41 -5.62 -4.62
C ASP A 93 -3.29 -4.10 -4.79
N GLU A 94 -2.45 -3.64 -5.71
CA GLU A 94 -2.25 -2.22 -6.01
C GLU A 94 -3.54 -1.57 -6.54
N GLN A 95 -4.24 -2.22 -7.48
CA GLN A 95 -5.50 -1.68 -8.02
C GLN A 95 -6.58 -1.53 -6.95
N ASN A 96 -6.74 -2.53 -6.07
CA ASN A 96 -7.67 -2.44 -4.94
C ASN A 96 -7.25 -1.37 -3.93
N THR A 97 -5.95 -1.19 -3.74
CA THR A 97 -5.38 -0.17 -2.83
C THR A 97 -5.63 1.25 -3.35
N VAL A 98 -5.56 1.47 -4.68
CA VAL A 98 -5.92 2.75 -5.30
C VAL A 98 -7.37 3.13 -4.95
N ASP A 99 -8.31 2.22 -5.13
CA ASP A 99 -9.73 2.46 -4.82
C ASP A 99 -9.91 2.78 -3.33
N PHE A 100 -9.31 1.96 -2.46
CA PHE A 100 -9.37 2.13 -1.02
C PHE A 100 -8.80 3.48 -0.55
N TYR A 101 -7.64 3.90 -1.08
CA TYR A 101 -7.02 5.16 -0.70
C TYR A 101 -7.78 6.38 -1.21
N ASN A 102 -8.39 6.31 -2.39
CA ASN A 102 -9.29 7.36 -2.85
C ASN A 102 -10.53 7.48 -1.96
N GLU A 103 -11.12 6.36 -1.53
CA GLU A 103 -12.25 6.39 -0.60
C GLU A 103 -11.91 7.07 0.74
N ILE A 104 -10.74 6.77 1.32
CA ILE A 104 -10.30 7.43 2.57
C ILE A 104 -10.08 8.93 2.31
N ALA A 105 -9.46 9.28 1.19
CA ALA A 105 -9.20 10.67 0.84
C ALA A 105 -10.49 11.49 0.67
N ASP A 106 -11.54 10.90 0.11
CA ASP A 106 -12.85 11.55 -0.06
C ASP A 106 -13.57 11.76 1.27
N LYS A 107 -13.38 10.86 2.23
CA LYS A 107 -13.98 10.93 3.58
C LYS A 107 -13.14 11.74 4.58
N ALA A 108 -11.88 12.03 4.25
CA ALA A 108 -10.94 12.69 5.16
C ALA A 108 -11.29 14.18 5.39
N GLN A 109 -11.51 14.55 6.65
CA GLN A 109 -11.77 15.95 7.03
C GLN A 109 -10.50 16.83 7.02
N THR A 110 -9.35 16.23 7.33
CA THR A 110 -8.09 16.97 7.46
C THR A 110 -7.40 17.03 6.10
N PRO A 111 -7.08 18.23 5.57
CA PRO A 111 -6.41 18.38 4.27
C PRO A 111 -5.10 17.60 4.16
N TYR A 112 -4.34 17.52 5.26
CA TYR A 112 -3.11 16.74 5.32
C TYR A 112 -3.36 15.24 5.08
N ILE A 113 -4.33 14.63 5.78
CA ILE A 113 -4.66 13.21 5.63
C ILE A 113 -5.15 12.92 4.21
N ARG A 114 -6.06 13.76 3.70
CA ARG A 114 -6.53 13.67 2.31
C ARG A 114 -5.38 13.68 1.32
N GLU A 115 -4.44 14.61 1.48
CA GLU A 115 -3.30 14.71 0.57
C GLU A 115 -2.36 13.50 0.66
N GLN A 116 -2.11 12.94 1.85
CA GLN A 116 -1.26 11.76 1.98
C GLN A 116 -1.86 10.56 1.24
N PHE A 117 -3.17 10.30 1.40
CA PHE A 117 -3.83 9.20 0.70
C PHE A 117 -3.92 9.42 -0.82
N LEU A 118 -4.19 10.64 -1.29
CA LEU A 118 -4.18 10.94 -2.74
C LEU A 118 -2.79 10.77 -3.37
N ARG A 119 -1.72 11.04 -2.63
CA ARG A 119 -0.35 10.82 -3.11
C ARG A 119 -0.05 9.32 -3.18
N ALA A 120 -0.35 8.56 -2.13
CA ALA A 120 -0.20 7.11 -2.12
C ALA A 120 -1.00 6.43 -3.25
N ALA A 121 -2.28 6.80 -3.45
CA ALA A 121 -3.09 6.26 -4.54
C ALA A 121 -2.49 6.50 -5.94
N ARG A 122 -1.77 7.59 -6.15
CA ARG A 122 -1.08 7.86 -7.44
C ARG A 122 0.18 7.01 -7.59
N ASP A 123 0.89 6.78 -6.49
CA ASP A 123 2.05 5.89 -6.46
C ASP A 123 1.60 4.45 -6.72
N GLU A 124 0.56 3.96 -6.04
CA GLU A 124 -0.04 2.62 -6.25
C GLU A 124 -0.48 2.41 -7.69
N GLN A 125 -1.12 3.41 -8.30
CA GLN A 125 -1.50 3.31 -9.72
C GLN A 125 -0.28 3.16 -10.64
N ASN A 126 0.83 3.84 -10.33
CA ASN A 126 2.09 3.70 -11.06
C ASN A 126 2.73 2.31 -10.80
N HIS A 127 2.65 1.81 -9.57
CA HIS A 127 3.13 0.48 -9.20
C HIS A 127 2.40 -0.62 -9.98
N ALA A 128 1.07 -0.58 -10.02
CA ALA A 128 0.23 -1.50 -10.81
C ALA A 128 0.65 -1.53 -12.29
N VAL A 129 0.92 -0.36 -12.89
CA VAL A 129 1.38 -0.25 -14.28
C VAL A 129 2.76 -0.89 -14.48
N TRP A 130 3.70 -0.74 -13.54
CA TRP A 130 5.00 -1.41 -13.62
C TRP A 130 4.88 -2.93 -13.52
N PHE A 131 4.07 -3.42 -12.59
CA PHE A 131 3.85 -4.87 -12.45
C PHE A 131 3.18 -5.45 -13.70
N LEU A 132 2.19 -4.76 -14.27
CA LEU A 132 1.55 -5.12 -15.54
C LEU A 132 2.56 -5.13 -16.69
N TYR A 133 3.43 -4.12 -16.79
CA TYR A 133 4.49 -4.09 -17.78
C TYR A 133 5.44 -5.29 -17.65
N PHE A 134 5.83 -5.67 -16.43
CA PHE A 134 6.68 -6.85 -16.22
C PHE A 134 5.99 -8.17 -16.51
N LEU A 135 4.68 -8.26 -16.28
CA LEU A 135 3.88 -9.43 -16.61
C LEU A 135 3.76 -9.61 -18.14
N THR A 136 3.52 -8.52 -18.87
CA THR A 136 3.35 -8.52 -20.33
C THR A 136 4.67 -8.65 -21.10
N LYS A 137 5.79 -8.16 -20.55
CA LYS A 137 7.15 -8.31 -21.12
C LYS A 137 7.62 -9.75 -21.30
N ARG A 138 6.92 -10.71 -20.70
CA ARG A 138 7.23 -12.15 -20.74
C ARG A 138 6.32 -12.95 -21.69
N LEU A 139 5.43 -12.28 -22.43
CA LEU A 139 4.73 -12.85 -23.58
C LEU A 139 5.58 -12.67 -24.85
#